data_AF-A0AAJ2B6H7-F1
#
_entry.id   AF-A0AAJ2B6H7-F1
#
_cell.length_a   1.000
_cell.length_b   1.000
_cell.length_c   1.000
_cell.angle_alpha   90.00
_cell.angle_beta   90.00
_cell.angle_gamma   90.00
#
_symmetry.space_group_name_H-M   'P 1'
#
loop_
_entity.id
_entity.type
_entity.pdbx_description
1 polymer ?
#
loop_
_entity_poly.entity_id
_entity_poly.type
_entity_poly.pdbx_seq_one_letter_code
_entity_poly.pdbx_strand_id
1 'polypeptide(L)'
;MIVGTAGHIDHGKTTLTRALSGVDTDRLKEEKERGISIELGYAYMPLAGGGVLGFIDVPGHEKLVHTMAAGACGIDFALLVIAADDGVMPQTREHLAILELLGVTRGAVAVTKVDRVDAARRREVQADIDALLARSPLHAAPRFDTDATREYDAGVAALAAHLHEAAAHERARRDDGWFRLAVDRVFTLAGQGTIATGTVFAGRVATGDVCALAPRGTSGEAVRVRSIHAQNRATQTGRAGERCALNLAGIEKDALGRGDWIVDARLARACERIDVELSLLDDAALTLQHWSPLHVHLGTTHRVAHVALLDGDTLQPGHTARVQLVFDTPVCALPGDRFIVRNAQASRTVGGGRVLDPFAPASKRRTPQRRAWLDALAAWLDTQRVDALFEQAPYGLPRSLIEHLCGVPMAALALPADMREIPLQNDVLYVSAAYWNVLNARLIDALGAFHARFPDEQGPDVARLRRMAAPLAPDALWRALVDDAVAQKTIARSGPWLHLPTHAVTLDAREETLAHAVLASLQQGRFDPPWVRDLARTHGVAEEDMRRLLKKLARRGDAHQVVRDLFYDRATIGALARLVAEQAAAQGGGLGAAHFRDATGLGRKRAIQLLEFFDRVGYTRFHRDLHLLRTDSRWHESV
;
A
#
# COMPACT_ATOMS: atom_id res chain seq x y z
N MET A 1 9.15 2.24 28.74
CA MET A 1 7.70 2.47 28.91
C MET A 1 7.46 3.98 28.94
N ILE A 2 6.57 4.48 28.10
CA ILE A 2 6.15 5.88 28.05
C ILE A 2 4.80 6.03 28.77
N VAL A 3 4.78 6.84 29.82
CA VAL A 3 3.60 7.23 30.60
C VAL A 3 3.10 8.58 30.09
N GLY A 4 1.86 8.64 29.64
CA GLY A 4 1.22 9.92 29.31
C GLY A 4 0.36 10.41 30.46
N THR A 5 0.63 11.61 30.97
CA THR A 5 -0.24 12.23 31.97
C THR A 5 -1.43 12.87 31.27
N ALA A 6 -2.62 12.65 31.78
CA ALA A 6 -3.85 13.15 31.20
C ALA A 6 -4.78 13.66 32.30
N GLY A 7 -5.48 14.76 32.06
CA GLY A 7 -6.40 15.33 33.04
C GLY A 7 -6.67 16.81 32.79
N HIS A 8 -7.70 17.34 33.46
CA HIS A 8 -8.07 18.76 33.37
C HIS A 8 -6.91 19.70 33.74
N ILE A 9 -7.00 20.94 33.27
CA ILE A 9 -6.12 22.02 33.71
C ILE A 9 -6.14 22.15 35.25
N ASP A 10 -5.02 22.52 35.85
CA ASP A 10 -4.86 22.73 37.31
C ASP A 10 -5.18 21.54 38.23
N HIS A 11 -5.28 20.33 37.68
CA HIS A 11 -5.37 19.10 38.46
C HIS A 11 -4.00 18.59 38.97
N GLY A 12 -2.91 19.33 38.75
CA GLY A 12 -1.59 19.01 39.29
C GLY A 12 -0.77 17.99 38.49
N LYS A 13 -1.02 17.84 37.17
CA LYS A 13 -0.25 16.95 36.28
C LYS A 13 1.26 17.21 36.33
N THR A 14 1.66 18.46 36.14
CA THR A 14 3.07 18.89 36.13
C THR A 14 3.72 18.75 37.49
N THR A 15 3.02 19.14 38.56
CA THR A 15 3.47 18.94 39.95
C THR A 15 3.71 17.47 40.27
N LEU A 16 2.78 16.60 39.87
CA LEU A 16 2.91 15.15 40.07
C LEU A 16 4.07 14.58 39.24
N THR A 17 4.21 15.01 37.98
CA THR A 17 5.32 14.59 37.11
C THR A 17 6.67 14.98 37.70
N ARG A 18 6.77 16.19 38.26
CA ARG A 18 7.97 16.65 38.97
C ARG A 18 8.23 15.83 40.23
N ALA A 19 7.20 15.52 41.02
CA ALA A 19 7.34 14.69 42.21
C ALA A 19 7.80 13.26 41.88
N LEU A 20 7.35 12.70 40.75
CA LEU A 20 7.72 11.35 40.29
C LEU A 20 9.09 11.29 39.61
N SER A 21 9.47 12.32 38.85
CA SER A 21 10.66 12.29 38.00
C SER A 21 11.81 13.19 38.45
N GLY A 22 11.56 14.14 39.33
CA GLY A 22 12.50 15.21 39.70
C GLY A 22 12.72 16.27 38.62
N VAL A 23 12.06 16.16 37.45
CA VAL A 23 12.24 17.06 36.30
C VAL A 23 11.07 18.03 36.20
N ASP A 24 11.38 19.32 35.98
CA ASP A 24 10.40 20.35 35.66
C ASP A 24 10.03 20.28 34.16
N THR A 25 8.77 19.98 33.86
CA THR A 25 8.29 19.80 32.48
C THR A 25 7.91 21.10 31.79
N ASP A 26 7.57 22.15 32.55
CA ASP A 26 7.29 23.48 32.01
C ASP A 26 8.60 24.19 31.66
N ARG A 27 8.85 24.40 30.37
CA ARG A 27 10.13 24.93 29.87
C ARG A 27 10.00 26.36 29.38
N LEU A 28 8.83 26.77 28.91
CA LEU A 28 8.62 28.10 28.39
C LEU A 28 8.40 29.10 29.52
N LYS A 29 8.91 30.33 29.33
CA LYS A 29 8.69 31.41 30.29
C LYS A 29 7.19 31.71 30.47
N GLU A 30 6.42 31.63 29.38
CA GLU A 30 4.96 31.80 29.39
C GLU A 30 4.22 30.70 30.16
N GLU A 31 4.69 29.44 30.12
CA GLU A 31 4.10 28.33 30.90
C GLU A 31 4.24 28.62 32.40
N LYS A 32 5.43 29.06 32.82
CA LYS A 32 5.73 29.40 34.22
C LYS A 32 5.00 30.62 34.73
N GLU A 33 4.79 31.62 33.88
CA GLU A 33 4.06 32.85 34.23
C GLU A 33 2.55 32.63 34.31
N ARG A 34 1.99 31.72 33.51
CA ARG A 34 0.54 31.47 33.43
C ARG A 34 0.06 30.23 34.19
N GLY A 35 0.98 29.35 34.63
CA GLY A 35 0.64 28.10 35.31
C GLY A 35 -0.03 27.06 34.40
N ILE A 36 0.14 27.17 33.07
CA ILE A 36 -0.49 26.28 32.08
C ILE A 36 0.59 25.69 31.17
N SER A 37 0.57 24.37 30.96
CA SER A 37 1.46 23.72 29.98
C SER A 37 0.94 23.97 28.56
N ILE A 38 1.81 24.45 27.67
CA ILE A 38 1.50 24.88 26.30
C ILE A 38 2.11 23.90 25.29
N GLU A 39 3.36 23.50 25.50
CA GLU A 39 4.03 22.45 24.73
C GLU A 39 3.98 21.10 25.46
N LEU A 40 4.34 20.01 24.74
CA LEU A 40 4.51 18.71 25.37
C LEU A 40 5.76 18.73 26.28
N GLY A 41 5.55 18.47 27.56
CA GLY A 41 6.62 18.28 28.53
C GLY A 41 7.18 16.87 28.48
N TYR A 42 8.49 16.72 28.62
CA TYR A 42 9.13 15.40 28.63
C TYR A 42 10.08 15.25 29.81
N ALA A 43 9.90 14.18 30.58
CA ALA A 43 10.80 13.77 31.65
C ALA A 43 11.19 12.30 31.45
N TYR A 44 12.45 11.96 31.72
CA TYR A 44 12.95 10.59 31.59
C TYR A 44 13.67 10.18 32.86
N MET A 45 13.29 9.02 33.39
CA MET A 45 13.88 8.43 34.58
C MET A 45 14.50 7.07 34.24
N PRO A 46 15.82 6.90 34.44
CA PRO A 46 16.47 5.62 34.26
C PRO A 46 16.02 4.63 35.33
N LEU A 47 15.76 3.38 34.94
CA LEU A 47 15.42 2.29 35.84
C LEU A 47 16.67 1.47 36.17
N ALA A 48 16.73 0.91 37.38
CA ALA A 48 17.85 0.08 37.83
C ALA A 48 18.11 -1.15 36.92
N GLY A 49 17.07 -1.66 36.26
CA GLY A 49 17.16 -2.75 35.28
C GLY A 49 17.60 -2.34 33.86
N GLY A 50 18.06 -1.10 33.66
CA GLY A 50 18.55 -0.60 32.36
C GLY A 50 17.47 -0.04 31.43
N GLY A 51 16.18 -0.19 31.77
CA GLY A 51 15.07 0.46 31.07
C GLY A 51 14.95 1.96 31.40
N VAL A 52 14.04 2.65 30.72
CA VAL A 52 13.72 4.06 30.99
C VAL A 52 12.21 4.22 31.09
N LEU A 53 11.79 4.93 32.15
CA LEU A 53 10.44 5.43 32.32
C LEU A 53 10.38 6.85 31.76
N GLY A 54 9.65 7.05 30.68
CA GLY A 54 9.41 8.38 30.10
C GLY A 54 8.05 8.90 30.54
N PHE A 55 7.96 10.18 30.87
CA PHE A 55 6.71 10.89 31.07
C PHE A 55 6.50 11.89 29.95
N ILE A 56 5.30 11.89 29.37
CA ILE A 56 4.82 12.91 28.46
C ILE A 56 3.75 13.69 29.19
N ASP A 57 4.05 14.95 29.51
CA ASP A 57 3.10 15.87 30.12
C ASP A 57 2.25 16.50 29.02
N VAL A 58 0.98 16.10 28.98
CA VAL A 58 0.06 16.48 27.93
C VAL A 58 -0.71 17.74 28.36
N PRO A 59 -0.78 18.79 27.52
CA PRO A 59 -1.50 20.00 27.86
C PRO A 59 -2.99 19.70 28.04
N GLY A 60 -3.57 20.19 29.14
CA GLY A 60 -4.96 19.88 29.49
C GLY A 60 -6.02 20.75 28.79
N HIS A 61 -5.61 21.79 28.07
CA HIS A 61 -6.53 22.78 27.53
C HIS A 61 -7.19 22.30 26.22
N GLU A 62 -8.50 22.52 26.07
CA GLU A 62 -9.29 22.18 24.87
C GLU A 62 -8.70 22.68 23.52
N LYS A 63 -8.02 23.85 23.51
CA LYS A 63 -7.37 24.39 22.32
C LYS A 63 -6.09 23.65 21.94
N LEU A 64 -5.52 22.87 22.86
CA LEU A 64 -4.25 22.15 22.74
C LEU A 64 -4.43 20.65 22.51
N VAL A 65 -5.65 20.19 22.23
CA VAL A 65 -5.90 18.77 21.92
C VAL A 65 -5.10 18.30 20.69
N HIS A 66 -4.84 19.18 19.73
CA HIS A 66 -3.96 18.86 18.60
C HIS A 66 -2.52 18.55 19.04
N THR A 67 -2.01 19.26 20.07
CA THR A 67 -0.73 19.02 20.72
C THR A 67 -0.77 17.75 21.55
N MET A 68 -1.86 17.51 22.28
CA MET A 68 -2.09 16.24 22.97
C MET A 68 -2.05 15.04 22.03
N ALA A 69 -2.81 15.05 20.93
CA ALA A 69 -2.95 13.90 20.04
C ALA A 69 -1.59 13.44 19.50
N ALA A 70 -0.71 14.40 19.18
CA ALA A 70 0.65 14.13 18.73
C ALA A 70 1.56 13.56 19.82
N GLY A 71 1.40 13.98 21.08
CA GLY A 71 2.14 13.42 22.22
C GLY A 71 1.59 12.09 22.71
N ALA A 72 0.29 11.87 22.53
CA ALA A 72 -0.38 10.64 22.90
C ALA A 72 -0.05 9.46 21.97
N CYS A 73 0.35 9.80 20.75
CA CYS A 73 0.92 8.91 19.75
C CYS A 73 2.27 8.33 20.23
N GLY A 74 2.21 7.24 20.99
CA GLY A 74 3.38 6.61 21.60
C GLY A 74 3.25 6.26 23.07
N ILE A 75 2.15 6.66 23.74
CA ILE A 75 1.89 6.28 25.13
C ILE A 75 1.71 4.76 25.22
N ASP A 76 2.44 4.13 26.15
CA ASP A 76 2.24 2.73 26.52
C ASP A 76 1.27 2.62 27.71
N PHE A 77 1.28 3.62 28.60
CA PHE A 77 0.57 3.61 29.87
C PHE A 77 -0.08 4.97 30.18
N ALA A 78 -1.37 5.00 30.48
CA ALA A 78 -2.08 6.22 30.85
C ALA A 78 -1.93 6.53 32.35
N LEU A 79 -1.63 7.78 32.70
CA LEU A 79 -1.77 8.28 34.07
C LEU A 79 -2.84 9.37 34.11
N LEU A 80 -4.04 9.00 34.57
CA LEU A 80 -5.17 9.92 34.66
C LEU A 80 -5.10 10.69 35.99
N VAL A 81 -4.94 12.02 35.91
CA VAL A 81 -4.77 12.91 37.06
C VAL A 81 -6.07 13.67 37.32
N ILE A 82 -6.66 13.44 38.49
CA ILE A 82 -7.96 13.97 38.87
C ILE A 82 -7.82 14.63 40.25
N ALA A 83 -8.13 15.92 40.34
CA ALA A 83 -8.08 16.60 41.62
C ALA A 83 -9.30 16.23 42.47
N ALA A 84 -9.08 15.99 43.76
CA ALA A 84 -10.12 15.56 44.68
C ALA A 84 -11.11 16.69 45.05
N ASP A 85 -10.70 17.95 44.89
CA ASP A 85 -11.58 19.12 45.06
C ASP A 85 -12.57 19.23 43.88
N ASP A 86 -12.08 19.19 42.64
CA ASP A 86 -12.91 19.37 41.44
C ASP A 86 -13.63 18.09 40.99
N GLY A 87 -13.01 16.92 41.16
CA GLY A 87 -13.52 15.65 40.66
C GLY A 87 -13.38 15.48 39.15
N VAL A 88 -14.27 14.71 38.52
CA VAL A 88 -14.16 14.38 37.09
C VAL A 88 -14.68 15.52 36.23
N MET A 89 -13.79 16.17 35.48
CA MET A 89 -14.11 17.30 34.60
C MET A 89 -14.31 16.88 33.12
N PRO A 90 -14.89 17.75 32.27
CA PRO A 90 -15.09 17.46 30.83
C PRO A 90 -13.79 17.11 30.08
N GLN A 91 -12.69 17.82 30.37
CA GLN A 91 -11.38 17.54 29.76
C GLN A 91 -10.83 16.17 30.19
N THR A 92 -11.11 15.73 31.43
CA THR A 92 -10.76 14.37 31.89
C THR A 92 -11.46 13.31 31.03
N ARG A 93 -12.74 13.52 30.70
CA ARG A 93 -13.51 12.63 29.81
C ARG A 93 -12.96 12.64 28.39
N GLU A 94 -12.69 13.83 27.84
CA GLU A 94 -12.14 13.94 26.48
C GLU A 94 -10.76 13.28 26.37
N HIS A 95 -9.87 13.50 27.35
CA HIS A 95 -8.55 12.87 27.33
C HIS A 95 -8.62 11.35 27.46
N LEU A 96 -9.50 10.83 28.32
CA LEU A 96 -9.73 9.39 28.42
C LEU A 96 -10.20 8.83 27.07
N ALA A 97 -11.20 9.46 26.44
CA ALA A 97 -11.69 9.04 25.13
C ALA A 97 -10.57 9.05 24.06
N ILE A 98 -9.72 10.07 24.04
CA ILE A 98 -8.58 10.14 23.10
C ILE A 98 -7.60 8.99 23.34
N LEU A 99 -7.24 8.71 24.60
CA LEU A 99 -6.34 7.61 24.95
C LEU A 99 -6.90 6.26 24.53
N GLU A 100 -8.20 6.03 24.74
CA GLU A 100 -8.91 4.81 24.34
C GLU A 100 -8.93 4.63 22.82
N LEU A 101 -9.26 5.70 22.08
CA LEU A 101 -9.25 5.69 20.60
C LEU A 101 -7.85 5.39 20.06
N LEU A 102 -6.81 5.94 20.72
CA LEU A 102 -5.41 5.65 20.43
C LEU A 102 -4.92 4.30 20.95
N GLY A 103 -5.81 3.50 21.56
CA GLY A 103 -5.55 2.10 21.92
C GLY A 103 -4.80 1.90 23.22
N VAL A 104 -4.74 2.91 24.10
CA VAL A 104 -4.12 2.78 25.42
C VAL A 104 -5.09 2.02 26.33
N THR A 105 -4.71 0.80 26.72
CA THR A 105 -5.55 -0.12 27.51
C THR A 105 -5.05 -0.35 28.92
N ARG A 106 -3.89 0.23 29.29
CA ARG A 106 -3.27 0.10 30.61
C ARG A 106 -3.04 1.48 31.20
N GLY A 107 -3.22 1.59 32.51
CA GLY A 107 -3.09 2.87 33.18
C GLY A 107 -3.30 2.82 34.69
N ALA A 108 -3.14 3.97 35.32
CA ALA A 108 -3.41 4.23 36.73
C ALA A 108 -4.10 5.59 36.90
N VAL A 109 -4.81 5.77 38.02
CA VAL A 109 -5.43 7.04 38.38
C VAL A 109 -4.71 7.65 39.58
N ALA A 110 -4.25 8.87 39.45
CA ALA A 110 -3.75 9.68 40.55
C ALA A 110 -4.84 10.67 40.97
N VAL A 111 -5.37 10.48 42.18
CA VAL A 111 -6.28 11.41 42.82
C VAL A 111 -5.43 12.43 43.57
N THR A 112 -5.33 13.65 43.05
CA THR A 112 -4.46 14.70 43.60
C THR A 112 -5.21 15.63 44.56
N LYS A 113 -4.48 16.47 45.30
CA LYS A 113 -5.05 17.47 46.23
C LYS A 113 -5.94 16.87 47.34
N VAL A 114 -5.61 15.65 47.79
CA VAL A 114 -6.37 14.95 48.83
C VAL A 114 -6.27 15.63 50.20
N ASP A 115 -5.27 16.49 50.39
CA ASP A 115 -5.09 17.37 51.55
C ASP A 115 -6.18 18.44 51.68
N ARG A 116 -6.87 18.78 50.58
CA ARG A 116 -7.85 19.87 50.53
C ARG A 116 -9.29 19.44 50.81
N VAL A 117 -9.54 18.14 50.94
CA VAL A 117 -10.88 17.59 51.01
C VAL A 117 -11.04 16.58 52.14
N ASP A 118 -12.27 16.44 52.63
CA ASP A 118 -12.59 15.46 53.66
C ASP A 118 -12.74 14.02 53.10
N ALA A 119 -12.98 13.05 53.98
CA ALA A 119 -13.17 11.65 53.57
C ALA A 119 -14.52 11.39 52.86
N ALA A 120 -15.51 12.29 52.99
CA ALA A 120 -16.78 12.14 52.30
C ALA A 120 -16.63 12.53 50.82
N ARG A 121 -16.04 13.70 50.55
CA ARG A 121 -15.74 14.18 49.21
C ARG A 121 -14.80 13.23 48.45
N ARG A 122 -13.79 12.68 49.12
CA ARG A 122 -12.91 11.66 48.50
C ARG A 122 -13.67 10.42 48.01
N ARG A 123 -14.63 9.92 48.82
CA ARG A 123 -15.45 8.76 48.43
C ARG A 123 -16.37 9.07 47.26
N GLU A 124 -16.93 10.28 47.23
CA GLU A 124 -17.74 10.76 46.10
C GLU A 124 -16.91 10.79 44.80
N VAL A 125 -15.73 11.42 44.82
CA VAL A 125 -14.84 11.49 43.65
C VAL A 125 -14.38 10.10 43.22
N GLN A 126 -14.11 9.19 44.16
CA GLN A 126 -13.80 7.80 43.82
C GLN A 126 -14.97 7.15 43.06
N ALA A 127 -16.21 7.27 43.55
CA ALA A 127 -17.39 6.73 42.87
C ALA A 127 -17.59 7.33 41.46
N ASP A 128 -17.33 8.62 41.27
CA ASP A 128 -17.36 9.25 39.94
C ASP A 128 -16.30 8.67 38.99
N ILE A 129 -15.12 8.33 39.52
CA ILE A 129 -14.05 7.67 38.76
C ILE A 129 -14.45 6.25 38.39
N ASP A 130 -15.08 5.48 39.29
CA ASP A 130 -15.64 4.15 38.96
C ASP A 130 -16.63 4.26 37.80
N ALA A 131 -17.57 5.19 37.89
CA ALA A 131 -18.59 5.39 36.87
C ALA A 131 -17.99 5.79 35.52
N LEU A 132 -16.97 6.65 35.53
CA LEU A 132 -16.24 7.04 34.33
C LEU A 132 -15.54 5.84 33.67
N LEU A 133 -14.85 5.02 34.45
CA LEU A 133 -14.00 3.95 33.95
C LEU A 133 -14.76 2.64 33.70
N ALA A 134 -16.02 2.51 34.14
CA ALA A 134 -16.78 1.26 34.07
C ALA A 134 -16.87 0.64 32.65
N ARG A 135 -16.95 1.48 31.61
CA ARG A 135 -16.99 1.04 30.19
C ARG A 135 -15.64 1.21 29.47
N SER A 136 -14.61 1.61 30.20
CA SER A 136 -13.26 1.86 29.71
C SER A 136 -12.42 0.58 29.74
N PRO A 137 -11.45 0.42 28.82
CA PRO A 137 -10.35 -0.53 29.00
C PRO A 137 -9.62 -0.37 30.36
N LEU A 138 -9.67 0.83 30.96
CA LEU A 138 -9.04 1.17 32.23
C LEU A 138 -9.93 0.91 33.47
N HIS A 139 -11.04 0.16 33.35
CA HIS A 139 -11.93 -0.14 34.49
C HIS A 139 -11.22 -0.73 35.72
N ALA A 140 -10.14 -1.50 35.50
CA ALA A 140 -9.34 -2.13 36.55
C ALA A 140 -8.09 -1.31 36.96
N ALA A 141 -7.96 -0.05 36.51
CA ALA A 141 -6.81 0.78 36.81
C ALA A 141 -6.71 1.07 38.33
N PRO A 142 -5.54 0.83 38.97
CA PRO A 142 -5.36 1.14 40.38
C PRO A 142 -5.40 2.65 40.62
N ARG A 143 -5.81 3.02 41.83
CA ARG A 143 -6.00 4.41 42.25
C ARG A 143 -5.06 4.76 43.39
N PHE A 144 -4.47 5.93 43.30
CA PHE A 144 -3.53 6.43 44.28
C PHE A 144 -3.98 7.81 44.74
N ASP A 145 -4.32 7.92 46.02
CA ASP A 145 -4.56 9.19 46.68
C ASP A 145 -3.20 9.86 46.93
N THR A 146 -2.95 11.01 46.31
CA THR A 146 -1.63 11.65 46.26
C THR A 146 -1.67 13.10 46.72
N ASP A 147 -0.65 13.49 47.48
CA ASP A 147 -0.32 14.89 47.74
C ASP A 147 1.09 15.17 47.21
N ALA A 148 1.17 15.61 45.96
CA ALA A 148 2.45 15.90 45.29
C ALA A 148 3.16 17.15 45.84
N THR A 149 2.53 17.93 46.73
CA THR A 149 3.16 19.10 47.36
C THR A 149 3.94 18.74 48.63
N ARG A 150 3.60 17.61 49.25
CA ARG A 150 4.26 17.09 50.43
C ARG A 150 5.49 16.27 50.06
N GLU A 151 6.61 16.57 50.70
CA GLU A 151 7.82 15.77 50.56
C GLU A 151 7.61 14.36 51.15
N TYR A 152 8.00 13.32 50.38
CA TYR A 152 7.84 11.91 50.75
C TYR A 152 6.39 11.46 51.03
N ASP A 153 5.42 11.98 50.28
CA ASP A 153 4.04 11.49 50.33
C ASP A 153 3.95 9.98 50.02
N ALA A 154 3.19 9.25 50.85
CA ALA A 154 3.05 7.81 50.75
C ALA A 154 2.29 7.40 49.46
N GLY A 155 1.34 8.21 49.02
CA GLY A 155 0.59 7.98 47.79
C GLY A 155 1.44 8.13 46.54
N VAL A 156 2.24 9.19 46.48
CA VAL A 156 3.21 9.41 45.40
C VAL A 156 4.24 8.27 45.37
N ALA A 157 4.73 7.84 46.53
CA ALA A 157 5.66 6.72 46.62
C ALA A 157 5.05 5.39 46.13
N ALA A 158 3.79 5.11 46.50
CA ALA A 158 3.06 3.92 46.05
C ALA A 158 2.82 3.95 44.53
N LEU A 159 2.43 5.11 43.97
CA LEU A 159 2.27 5.30 42.54
C LEU A 159 3.61 5.08 41.80
N ALA A 160 4.71 5.64 42.30
CA ALA A 160 6.03 5.45 41.72
C ALA A 160 6.43 3.97 41.69
N ALA A 161 6.22 3.24 42.80
CA ALA A 161 6.48 1.81 42.87
C ALA A 161 5.65 1.02 41.83
N HIS A 162 4.37 1.35 41.69
CA HIS A 162 3.50 0.71 40.70
C HIS A 162 3.96 0.99 39.26
N LEU A 163 4.36 2.23 38.94
CA LEU A 163 4.88 2.57 37.62
C LEU A 163 6.20 1.85 37.32
N HIS A 164 7.07 1.68 38.31
CA HIS A 164 8.29 0.89 38.18
C HIS A 164 7.99 -0.58 37.88
N GLU A 165 7.05 -1.18 38.60
CA GLU A 165 6.63 -2.56 38.37
C GLU A 165 5.99 -2.74 36.99
N ALA A 166 5.09 -1.82 36.60
CA ALA A 166 4.48 -1.82 35.29
C ALA A 166 5.52 -1.71 34.17
N ALA A 167 6.55 -0.88 34.35
CA ALA A 167 7.65 -0.73 33.41
C ALA A 167 8.53 -1.99 33.32
N ALA A 168 8.74 -2.70 34.42
CA ALA A 168 9.51 -3.94 34.45
C ALA A 168 8.80 -5.09 33.71
N HIS A 169 7.47 -5.08 33.72
CA HIS A 169 6.63 -6.06 32.99
C HIS A 169 6.29 -5.61 31.56
N GLU A 170 6.70 -4.41 31.15
CA GLU A 170 6.47 -3.89 29.80
C GLU A 170 7.29 -4.73 28.81
N ARG A 171 6.59 -5.39 27.88
CA ARG A 171 7.28 -6.05 26.76
C ARG A 171 7.83 -4.96 25.85
N ALA A 172 9.12 -5.03 25.54
CA ALA A 172 9.70 -4.20 24.49
C ALA A 172 8.87 -4.34 23.20
N ARG A 173 8.55 -3.21 22.57
CA ARG A 173 7.92 -3.21 21.25
C ARG A 173 8.84 -3.95 20.29
N ARG A 174 8.27 -4.76 19.41
CA ARG A 174 9.07 -5.44 18.38
C ARG A 174 9.73 -4.38 17.48
N ASP A 175 11.03 -4.53 17.26
CA ASP A 175 11.84 -3.65 16.40
C ASP A 175 12.29 -4.37 15.11
N ASP A 176 11.61 -5.46 14.76
CA ASP A 176 11.83 -6.29 13.56
C ASP A 176 11.15 -5.73 12.29
N GLY A 177 10.28 -4.72 12.47
CA GLY A 177 9.65 -4.00 11.36
C GLY A 177 10.52 -2.93 10.71
N TRP A 178 9.98 -2.31 9.67
CA TRP A 178 10.59 -1.19 8.99
C TRP A 178 10.58 0.07 9.88
N PHE A 179 11.65 0.85 9.80
CA PHE A 179 11.81 2.04 10.64
C PHE A 179 10.74 3.09 10.33
N ARG A 180 10.16 3.68 11.38
CA ARG A 180 9.21 4.78 11.26
C ARG A 180 9.21 5.66 12.50
N LEU A 181 9.53 6.95 12.32
CA LEU A 181 9.50 7.98 13.36
C LEU A 181 8.52 9.09 12.97
N ALA A 182 7.61 9.42 13.88
CA ALA A 182 6.66 10.52 13.73
C ALA A 182 7.29 11.82 14.26
N VAL A 183 7.49 12.82 13.39
CA VAL A 183 8.20 14.05 13.77
C VAL A 183 7.27 14.94 14.60
N ASP A 184 7.71 15.25 15.83
CA ASP A 184 7.00 16.14 16.75
C ASP A 184 7.55 17.58 16.75
N ARG A 185 8.86 17.74 16.55
CA ARG A 185 9.54 19.04 16.56
C ARG A 185 10.80 18.99 15.69
N VAL A 186 11.08 20.12 15.04
CA VAL A 186 12.26 20.31 14.19
C VAL A 186 12.95 21.61 14.60
N PHE A 187 14.26 21.55 14.79
CA PHE A 187 15.08 22.70 15.13
C PHE A 187 16.49 22.53 14.59
N THR A 188 17.25 23.62 14.56
CA THR A 188 18.66 23.61 14.15
C THR A 188 19.54 23.88 15.36
N LEU A 189 20.63 23.14 15.46
CA LEU A 189 21.71 23.41 16.41
C LEU A 189 22.93 23.91 15.64
N ALA A 190 23.50 25.04 16.09
CA ALA A 190 24.66 25.64 15.45
C ALA A 190 25.80 24.62 15.33
N GLY A 191 26.33 24.45 14.11
CA GLY A 191 27.39 23.48 13.81
C GLY A 191 26.95 22.01 13.69
N GLN A 192 25.71 21.65 14.05
CA GLN A 192 25.23 20.26 14.00
C GLN A 192 24.27 19.99 12.83
N GLY A 193 23.50 20.99 12.40
CA GLY A 193 22.53 20.87 11.30
C GLY A 193 21.09 20.80 11.80
N THR A 194 20.22 20.22 10.97
CA THR A 194 18.78 20.05 11.24
C THR A 194 18.55 18.83 12.12
N ILE A 195 17.86 19.01 13.24
CA ILE A 195 17.52 17.97 14.19
C ILE A 195 16.00 17.83 14.22
N ALA A 196 15.54 16.60 14.00
CA ALA A 196 14.15 16.21 14.12
C ALA A 196 13.97 15.33 15.36
N THR A 197 13.05 15.69 16.24
CA THR A 197 12.65 14.84 17.37
C THR A 197 11.31 14.19 17.09
N GLY A 198 11.14 12.97 17.58
CA GLY A 198 9.90 12.24 17.41
C GLY A 198 9.89 10.89 18.09
N THR A 199 8.69 10.31 18.21
CA THR A 199 8.51 8.95 18.71
C THR A 199 8.78 7.96 17.59
N VAL A 200 9.61 6.95 17.86
CA VAL A 200 9.80 5.81 16.96
C VAL A 200 8.64 4.84 17.13
N PHE A 201 7.82 4.70 16.09
CA PHE A 201 6.66 3.81 16.08
C PHE A 201 7.04 2.36 15.82
N ALA A 202 7.98 2.13 14.90
CA ALA A 202 8.36 0.80 14.44
C ALA A 202 9.82 0.77 14.00
N GLY A 203 10.39 -0.44 14.02
CA GLY A 203 11.73 -0.73 13.56
C GLY A 203 12.84 -0.09 14.39
N ARG A 204 14.01 -0.03 13.77
CA ARG A 204 15.24 0.53 14.35
C ARG A 204 15.98 1.35 13.31
N VAL A 205 16.70 2.37 13.79
CA VAL A 205 17.60 3.18 12.97
C VAL A 205 18.96 3.24 13.62
N ALA A 206 20.01 3.16 12.81
CA ALA A 206 21.40 3.32 13.23
C ALA A 206 22.00 4.60 12.67
N THR A 207 23.05 5.08 13.32
CA THR A 207 23.85 6.18 12.79
C THR A 207 24.47 5.77 11.45
N GLY A 208 24.32 6.61 10.43
CA GLY A 208 24.76 6.33 9.06
C GLY A 208 23.65 5.85 8.13
N ASP A 209 22.51 5.38 8.67
CA ASP A 209 21.39 4.91 7.86
C ASP A 209 20.80 6.02 6.98
N VAL A 210 20.26 5.59 5.85
CA VAL A 210 19.51 6.45 4.92
C VAL A 210 18.02 6.14 5.07
N CYS A 211 17.28 7.14 5.52
CA CYS A 211 15.83 7.12 5.62
C CYS A 211 15.20 7.95 4.50
N ALA A 212 13.88 7.94 4.42
CA ALA A 212 13.10 8.78 3.53
C ALA A 212 12.13 9.65 4.33
N LEU A 213 11.82 10.83 3.80
CA LEU A 213 10.78 11.70 4.34
C LEU A 213 9.42 11.34 3.76
N ALA A 214 8.39 11.33 4.59
CA ALA A 214 7.00 11.15 4.17
C ALA A 214 6.06 12.12 4.91
N PRO A 215 4.95 12.59 4.30
CA PRO A 215 4.50 12.30 2.93
C PRO A 215 5.16 13.24 1.91
N ARG A 216 6.10 12.73 1.09
CA ARG A 216 6.74 13.53 0.01
C ARG A 216 6.84 12.71 -1.29
N GLY A 217 5.85 12.83 -2.18
CA GLY A 217 5.89 12.32 -3.55
C GLY A 217 6.25 10.84 -3.73
N THR A 218 6.48 10.41 -4.98
CA THR A 218 6.81 9.01 -5.34
C THR A 218 8.26 8.60 -5.07
N SER A 219 9.12 9.53 -4.65
CA SER A 219 10.55 9.28 -4.41
C SER A 219 11.03 10.04 -3.16
N GLY A 220 10.37 9.75 -2.02
CA GLY A 220 10.63 10.37 -0.71
C GLY A 220 12.09 10.79 -0.54
N GLU A 221 12.29 12.08 -0.25
CA GLU A 221 13.60 12.70 -0.20
C GLU A 221 14.50 11.93 0.78
N ALA A 222 15.61 11.39 0.27
CA ALA A 222 16.51 10.56 1.05
C ALA A 222 17.27 11.43 2.05
N VAL A 223 17.27 11.04 3.31
CA VAL A 223 17.93 11.77 4.40
C VAL A 223 18.82 10.83 5.19
N ARG A 224 20.05 11.25 5.44
CA ARG A 224 21.03 10.41 6.18
C ARG A 224 21.11 10.83 7.64
N VAL A 225 21.08 9.84 8.53
CA VAL A 225 21.20 10.05 9.98
C VAL A 225 22.68 10.21 10.35
N ARG A 226 23.03 11.35 10.97
CA ARG A 226 24.40 11.68 11.41
C ARG A 226 24.69 11.29 12.85
N SER A 227 23.70 11.48 13.73
CA SER A 227 23.78 11.11 15.13
C SER A 227 22.37 10.94 15.70
N ILE A 228 22.28 10.15 16.77
CA ILE A 228 21.02 9.81 17.42
C ILE A 228 21.13 10.12 18.92
N HIS A 229 20.11 10.76 19.46
CA HIS A 229 19.91 10.82 20.90
C HIS A 229 18.56 10.18 21.25
N ALA A 230 18.57 9.03 21.90
CA ALA A 230 17.36 8.40 22.42
C ALA A 230 17.14 8.84 23.86
N GLN A 231 15.95 9.38 24.19
CA GLN A 231 15.57 9.75 25.55
C GLN A 231 16.62 10.62 26.27
N ASN A 232 17.12 11.65 25.58
CA ASN A 232 18.18 12.57 26.02
C ASN A 232 19.57 11.95 26.24
N ARG A 233 19.84 10.74 25.74
CA ARG A 233 21.16 10.11 25.79
C ARG A 233 21.69 9.90 24.38
N ALA A 234 22.96 10.22 24.14
CA ALA A 234 23.60 9.91 22.86
C ALA A 234 23.69 8.39 22.67
N THR A 235 23.26 7.89 21.51
CA THR A 235 23.29 6.46 21.19
C THR A 235 23.74 6.24 19.74
N GLN A 236 24.09 5.01 19.41
CA GLN A 236 24.34 4.60 18.03
C GLN A 236 23.06 4.13 17.31
N THR A 237 22.00 3.83 18.07
CA THR A 237 20.75 3.25 17.55
C THR A 237 19.52 3.81 18.27
N GLY A 238 18.45 4.06 17.53
CA GLY A 238 17.12 4.36 18.07
C GLY A 238 16.14 3.23 17.74
N ARG A 239 15.23 2.91 18.67
CA ARG A 239 14.31 1.77 18.57
C ARG A 239 12.85 2.15 18.80
N ALA A 240 11.94 1.31 18.31
CA ALA A 240 10.50 1.42 18.55
C ALA A 240 10.17 1.59 20.05
N GLY A 241 9.31 2.56 20.35
CA GLY A 241 8.94 2.93 21.73
C GLY A 241 9.86 3.98 22.37
N GLU A 242 10.94 4.38 21.71
CA GLU A 242 11.79 5.48 22.17
C GLU A 242 11.42 6.80 21.49
N ARG A 243 11.59 7.91 22.22
CA ARG A 243 11.65 9.22 21.60
C ARG A 243 13.09 9.52 21.21
N CYS A 244 13.33 9.73 19.93
CA CYS A 244 14.66 9.95 19.38
C CYS A 244 14.78 11.38 18.82
N ALA A 245 15.94 11.99 19.02
CA ALA A 245 16.41 13.14 18.25
C ALA A 245 17.38 12.64 17.18
N LEU A 246 17.04 12.84 15.92
CA LEU A 246 17.87 12.49 14.78
C LEU A 246 18.51 13.75 14.22
N ASN A 247 19.84 13.78 14.17
CA ASN A 247 20.57 14.79 13.40
C ASN A 247 20.63 14.36 11.93
N LEU A 248 20.10 15.18 11.04
CA LEU A 248 19.87 14.85 9.63
C LEU A 248 20.85 15.60 8.72
N ALA A 249 21.43 14.87 7.77
CA ALA A 249 22.30 15.43 6.74
C ALA A 249 21.52 15.87 5.51
N GLY A 250 21.87 17.04 4.95
CA GLY A 250 21.44 17.45 3.61
C GLY A 250 20.01 17.98 3.54
N ILE A 251 19.41 18.31 4.66
CA ILE A 251 18.05 18.86 4.74
C ILE A 251 18.04 20.18 5.50
N GLU A 252 17.37 21.18 4.94
CA GLU A 252 17.10 22.44 5.62
C GLU A 252 15.94 22.31 6.60
N LYS A 253 15.92 23.16 7.64
CA LYS A 253 14.86 23.13 8.66
C LYS A 253 13.45 23.26 8.05
N ASP A 254 13.28 24.16 7.08
CA ASP A 254 11.98 24.47 6.50
C ASP A 254 11.46 23.36 5.58
N ALA A 255 12.33 22.42 5.19
CA ALA A 255 11.98 21.22 4.46
C ALA A 255 11.46 20.09 5.38
N LEU A 256 11.33 20.30 6.69
CA LEU A 256 10.76 19.30 7.59
C LEU A 256 9.91 19.95 8.67
N GLY A 257 8.69 19.47 8.81
CA GLY A 257 7.72 19.99 9.77
C GLY A 257 7.23 18.95 10.76
N ARG A 258 6.53 19.43 11.79
CA ARG A 258 5.68 18.57 12.62
C ARG A 258 4.60 17.93 11.74
N GLY A 259 4.39 16.63 11.94
CA GLY A 259 3.44 15.85 11.15
C GLY A 259 4.04 15.15 9.94
N ASP A 260 5.31 15.41 9.64
CA ASP A 260 6.10 14.58 8.74
C ASP A 260 6.58 13.32 9.46
N TRP A 261 7.02 12.36 8.67
CA TRP A 261 7.55 11.08 9.08
C TRP A 261 8.95 10.89 8.51
N ILE A 262 9.82 10.26 9.29
CA ILE A 262 11.11 9.75 8.83
C ILE A 262 11.02 8.23 8.85
N VAL A 263 11.11 7.61 7.69
CA VAL A 263 10.77 6.19 7.49
C VAL A 263 11.81 5.44 6.68
N ASP A 264 11.76 4.11 6.71
CA ASP A 264 12.39 3.30 5.66
C ASP A 264 11.79 3.65 4.30
N ALA A 265 12.61 3.71 3.24
CA ALA A 265 12.18 4.12 1.91
C ALA A 265 11.00 3.29 1.36
N ARG A 266 10.87 2.02 1.77
CA ARG A 266 9.75 1.14 1.38
C ARG A 266 8.39 1.63 1.91
N LEU A 267 8.40 2.41 2.98
CA LEU A 267 7.19 2.95 3.63
C LEU A 267 6.87 4.39 3.20
N ALA A 268 7.69 5.05 2.40
CA ALA A 268 7.58 6.49 2.13
C ALA A 268 6.42 6.91 1.23
N ARG A 269 5.59 5.96 0.76
CA ARG A 269 4.55 6.21 -0.23
C ARG A 269 3.42 7.07 0.38
N ALA A 270 3.18 8.22 -0.24
CA ALA A 270 2.11 9.13 0.16
C ALA A 270 0.71 8.58 -0.22
N CYS A 271 -0.26 8.91 0.62
CA CYS A 271 -1.62 8.41 0.58
C CYS A 271 -2.62 9.58 0.58
N GLU A 272 -3.45 9.69 -0.46
CA GLU A 272 -4.54 10.70 -0.52
C GLU A 272 -5.87 10.13 -0.04
N ARG A 273 -6.03 8.81 -0.13
CA ARG A 273 -7.25 8.08 0.19
C ARG A 273 -6.88 6.85 1.00
N ILE A 274 -7.43 6.77 2.20
CA ILE A 274 -7.25 5.62 3.08
C ILE A 274 -8.61 5.05 3.44
N ASP A 275 -8.75 3.73 3.43
CA ASP A 275 -9.93 3.06 3.99
C ASP A 275 -9.64 2.76 5.46
N VAL A 276 -10.58 3.12 6.33
CA VAL A 276 -10.46 3.05 7.79
C VAL A 276 -11.69 2.39 8.38
N GLU A 277 -11.52 1.84 9.57
CA GLU A 277 -12.61 1.61 10.50
C GLU A 277 -12.75 2.84 11.38
N LEU A 278 -13.94 3.46 11.39
CA LEU A 278 -14.24 4.69 12.13
C LEU A 278 -15.37 4.44 13.11
N SER A 279 -15.10 4.70 14.39
CA SER A 279 -16.06 4.68 15.49
C SER A 279 -16.36 6.10 15.95
N LEU A 280 -17.65 6.43 16.08
CA LEU A 280 -18.08 7.69 16.72
C LEU A 280 -18.32 7.47 18.21
N LEU A 281 -17.95 8.46 19.01
CA LEU A 281 -18.24 8.46 20.45
C LEU A 281 -19.76 8.56 20.68
N ASP A 282 -20.24 7.96 21.78
CA ASP A 282 -21.65 7.97 22.18
C ASP A 282 -22.17 9.42 22.31
N ASP A 283 -21.31 10.34 22.78
CA ASP A 283 -21.63 11.73 23.05
C ASP A 283 -21.26 12.70 21.92
N ALA A 284 -20.84 12.19 20.75
CA ALA A 284 -20.31 12.98 19.63
C ALA A 284 -21.24 14.12 19.16
N ALA A 285 -22.55 13.99 19.40
CA ALA A 285 -23.59 14.95 19.01
C ALA A 285 -23.57 15.32 17.51
N LEU A 286 -23.06 14.40 16.67
CA LEU A 286 -22.90 14.56 15.23
C LEU A 286 -23.24 13.24 14.53
N THR A 287 -24.07 13.32 13.50
CA THR A 287 -24.26 12.25 12.53
C THR A 287 -23.43 12.55 11.30
N LEU A 288 -22.53 11.64 10.91
CA LEU A 288 -21.74 11.80 9.71
C LEU A 288 -22.52 11.39 8.47
N GLN A 289 -22.51 12.25 7.46
CA GLN A 289 -23.05 12.00 6.14
C GLN A 289 -21.92 11.83 5.12
N HIS A 290 -22.26 11.36 3.92
CA HIS A 290 -21.31 11.33 2.81
C HIS A 290 -20.70 12.72 2.57
N TRP A 291 -19.38 12.76 2.40
CA TRP A 291 -18.57 13.95 2.21
C TRP A 291 -18.52 14.94 3.39
N SER A 292 -18.85 14.49 4.61
CA SER A 292 -18.67 15.34 5.80
C SER A 292 -17.19 15.63 6.04
N PRO A 293 -16.80 16.89 6.34
CA PRO A 293 -15.43 17.23 6.67
C PRO A 293 -15.10 16.87 8.13
N LEU A 294 -13.91 16.33 8.33
CA LEU A 294 -13.35 16.01 9.64
C LEU A 294 -11.90 16.48 9.74
N HIS A 295 -11.51 16.92 10.93
CA HIS A 295 -10.11 17.08 11.26
C HIS A 295 -9.57 15.74 11.75
N VAL A 296 -8.63 15.17 11.02
CA VAL A 296 -8.00 13.87 11.33
C VAL A 296 -6.64 14.13 11.95
N HIS A 297 -6.39 13.49 13.09
CA HIS A 297 -5.08 13.41 13.70
C HIS A 297 -4.56 11.98 13.60
N LEU A 298 -3.50 11.79 12.81
CA LEU A 298 -2.87 10.50 12.54
C LEU A 298 -1.37 10.62 12.86
N GLY A 299 -0.89 9.92 13.89
CA GLY A 299 0.45 10.19 14.42
C GLY A 299 0.58 11.65 14.88
N THR A 300 1.62 12.33 14.42
CA THR A 300 1.81 13.78 14.65
C THR A 300 1.16 14.65 13.57
N THR A 301 0.58 14.03 12.53
CA THR A 301 -0.05 14.71 11.38
C THR A 301 -1.45 15.22 11.73
N HIS A 302 -1.76 16.46 11.31
CA HIS A 302 -3.10 17.05 11.38
C HIS A 302 -3.53 17.52 9.99
N ARG A 303 -4.62 16.93 9.47
CA ARG A 303 -5.17 17.25 8.14
C ARG A 303 -6.69 17.21 8.16
N VAL A 304 -7.29 17.97 7.25
CA VAL A 304 -8.72 17.85 6.95
C VAL A 304 -8.91 16.72 5.95
N ALA A 305 -9.95 15.92 6.17
CA ALA A 305 -10.37 14.88 5.26
C ALA A 305 -11.89 14.88 5.11
N HIS A 306 -12.36 14.40 3.95
CA HIS A 306 -13.76 14.17 3.67
C HIS A 306 -14.11 12.70 3.82
N VAL A 307 -15.21 12.41 4.51
CA VAL A 307 -15.68 11.05 4.78
C VAL A 307 -16.48 10.51 3.60
N ALA A 308 -16.02 9.43 2.98
CA ALA A 308 -16.77 8.70 1.98
C ALA A 308 -17.24 7.34 2.54
N LEU A 309 -18.51 7.26 2.91
CA LEU A 309 -19.15 6.04 3.44
C LEU A 309 -19.09 4.88 2.43
N LEU A 310 -18.56 3.73 2.87
CA LEU A 310 -18.46 2.52 2.05
C LEU A 310 -19.75 1.72 2.06
N ASP A 311 -20.47 1.72 3.17
CA ASP A 311 -21.81 1.14 3.33
C ASP A 311 -22.74 2.15 4.01
N GLY A 312 -24.04 2.07 3.71
CA GLY A 312 -25.05 3.00 4.23
C GLY A 312 -24.92 4.46 3.73
N ASP A 313 -25.78 5.31 4.29
CA ASP A 313 -25.87 6.73 3.95
C ASP A 313 -25.46 7.66 5.10
N THR A 314 -25.46 7.15 6.35
CA THR A 314 -25.05 7.92 7.54
C THR A 314 -24.34 7.03 8.56
N LEU A 315 -23.52 7.63 9.43
CA LEU A 315 -22.93 7.02 10.62
C LEU A 315 -23.37 7.80 11.86
N GLN A 316 -24.05 7.10 12.78
CA GLN A 316 -24.61 7.68 14.01
C GLN A 316 -23.60 7.63 15.18
N PRO A 317 -23.75 8.49 16.21
CA PRO A 317 -23.01 8.37 17.46
C PRO A 317 -23.09 6.95 18.04
N GLY A 318 -22.00 6.50 18.68
CA GLY A 318 -21.88 5.17 19.27
C GLY A 318 -21.74 4.00 18.28
N HIS A 319 -21.75 4.26 16.97
CA HIS A 319 -21.62 3.23 15.94
C HIS A 319 -20.24 3.25 15.28
N THR A 320 -19.91 2.11 14.68
CA THR A 320 -18.68 1.92 13.90
C THR A 320 -19.04 1.57 12.47
N ALA A 321 -18.32 2.15 11.50
CA ALA A 321 -18.43 1.79 10.10
C ALA A 321 -17.09 1.88 9.39
N ARG A 322 -16.96 1.14 8.28
CA ARG A 322 -15.83 1.31 7.36
C ARG A 322 -16.11 2.48 6.44
N VAL A 323 -15.16 3.41 6.38
CA VAL A 323 -15.26 4.63 5.58
C VAL A 323 -13.95 4.86 4.85
N GLN A 324 -14.00 5.61 3.77
CA GLN A 324 -12.81 6.15 3.12
C GLN A 324 -12.59 7.58 3.59
N LEU A 325 -11.39 7.92 4.05
CA LEU A 325 -10.99 9.31 4.30
C LEU A 325 -10.24 9.83 3.09
N VAL A 326 -10.74 10.91 2.49
CA VAL A 326 -10.13 11.57 1.34
C VAL A 326 -9.48 12.87 1.83
N PHE A 327 -8.16 12.95 1.77
CA PHE A 327 -7.41 14.10 2.27
C PHE A 327 -7.16 15.13 1.17
N ASP A 328 -7.20 16.41 1.55
CA ASP A 328 -6.85 17.51 0.65
C ASP A 328 -5.34 17.60 0.43
N THR A 329 -4.55 17.06 1.35
CA THR A 329 -3.09 16.96 1.27
C THR A 329 -2.67 15.54 1.62
N PRO A 330 -1.74 14.91 0.87
CA PRO A 330 -1.33 13.54 1.14
C PRO A 330 -0.81 13.32 2.56
N VAL A 331 -1.04 12.13 3.09
CA VAL A 331 -0.56 11.65 4.40
C VAL A 331 0.29 10.40 4.25
N CYS A 332 0.99 10.01 5.31
CA CYS A 332 1.65 8.70 5.41
C CYS A 332 0.89 7.87 6.43
N ALA A 333 0.46 6.66 6.06
CA ALA A 333 -0.34 5.78 6.90
C ALA A 333 0.02 4.32 6.61
N LEU A 334 -0.02 3.47 7.63
CA LEU A 334 0.04 2.02 7.50
C LEU A 334 -1.21 1.37 8.09
N PRO A 335 -1.58 0.16 7.62
CA PRO A 335 -2.60 -0.65 8.29
C PRO A 335 -2.32 -0.77 9.79
N GLY A 336 -3.36 -0.58 10.60
CA GLY A 336 -3.30 -0.64 12.06
C GLY A 336 -2.99 0.69 12.74
N ASP A 337 -2.55 1.71 12.00
CA ASP A 337 -2.34 3.04 12.59
C ASP A 337 -3.64 3.56 13.17
N ARG A 338 -3.58 4.04 14.42
CA ARG A 338 -4.72 4.63 15.11
C ARG A 338 -4.77 6.12 14.87
N PHE A 339 -5.98 6.64 14.80
CA PHE A 339 -6.24 8.06 14.59
C PHE A 339 -7.43 8.52 15.41
N ILE A 340 -7.49 9.83 15.65
CA ILE A 340 -8.68 10.49 16.20
C ILE A 340 -9.26 11.45 15.17
N VAL A 341 -10.55 11.70 15.26
CA VAL A 341 -11.25 12.69 14.47
C VAL A 341 -11.96 13.71 15.34
N ARG A 342 -11.88 14.96 14.90
CA ARG A 342 -12.60 16.09 15.49
C ARG A 342 -13.61 16.63 14.49
N ASN A 343 -14.67 17.25 15.00
CA ASN A 343 -15.70 17.90 14.18
C ASN A 343 -15.11 18.98 13.25
N ALA A 344 -15.91 19.47 12.31
CA ALA A 344 -15.50 20.46 11.31
C ALA A 344 -14.92 21.77 11.90
N GLN A 345 -15.35 22.16 13.11
CA GLN A 345 -14.84 23.33 13.82
C GLN A 345 -13.56 23.06 14.63
N ALA A 346 -13.05 21.82 14.62
CA ALA A 346 -11.95 21.33 15.45
C ALA A 346 -12.14 21.58 16.96
N SER A 347 -13.39 21.77 17.42
CA SER A 347 -13.70 22.14 18.80
C SER A 347 -13.89 20.93 19.72
N ARG A 348 -14.23 19.75 19.16
CA ARG A 348 -14.50 18.55 19.96
C ARG A 348 -14.02 17.28 19.25
N THR A 349 -13.48 16.35 20.02
CA THR A 349 -13.24 14.97 19.57
C THR A 349 -14.59 14.24 19.39
N VAL A 350 -14.83 13.71 18.20
CA VAL A 350 -16.10 13.04 17.85
C VAL A 350 -15.95 11.54 17.65
N GLY A 351 -14.72 11.04 17.50
CA GLY A 351 -14.47 9.64 17.22
C GLY A 351 -13.01 9.36 16.88
N GLY A 352 -12.76 8.17 16.36
CA GLY A 352 -11.45 7.72 15.93
C GLY A 352 -11.52 6.27 15.47
N GLY A 353 -10.37 5.66 15.22
CA GLY A 353 -10.33 4.27 14.81
C GLY A 353 -8.98 3.87 14.26
N ARG A 354 -8.98 2.94 13.30
CA ARG A 354 -7.76 2.35 12.73
C ARG A 354 -7.77 2.37 11.21
N VAL A 355 -6.59 2.56 10.63
CA VAL A 355 -6.35 2.43 9.18
C VAL A 355 -6.42 0.96 8.79
N LEU A 356 -7.15 0.65 7.72
CA LEU A 356 -7.18 -0.69 7.12
C LEU A 356 -6.31 -0.74 5.88
N ASP A 357 -6.55 0.14 4.90
CA ASP A 357 -5.81 0.19 3.65
C ASP A 357 -5.36 1.63 3.35
N PRO A 358 -4.05 1.90 3.28
CA PRO A 358 -3.53 3.22 2.93
C PRO A 358 -3.68 3.58 1.44
N PHE A 359 -4.00 2.61 0.57
CA PHE A 359 -4.05 2.79 -0.89
C PHE A 359 -5.45 2.58 -1.45
N ALA A 360 -6.41 3.33 -0.90
CA ALA A 360 -7.79 3.14 -1.27
C ALA A 360 -8.12 3.63 -2.70
N PRO A 361 -8.88 2.86 -3.50
CA PRO A 361 -9.22 3.25 -4.85
C PRO A 361 -10.28 4.35 -4.88
N ALA A 362 -10.18 5.27 -5.84
CA ALA A 362 -11.16 6.35 -6.02
C ALA A 362 -12.54 5.84 -6.51
N SER A 363 -12.55 4.73 -7.27
CA SER A 363 -13.76 4.09 -7.82
C SER A 363 -13.88 2.65 -7.34
N LYS A 364 -15.05 2.02 -7.57
CA LYS A 364 -15.33 0.62 -7.15
C LYS A 364 -15.19 0.37 -5.64
N ARG A 365 -15.29 1.41 -4.82
CA ARG A 365 -15.15 1.35 -3.37
C ARG A 365 -16.22 0.51 -2.64
N ARG A 366 -17.40 0.34 -3.25
CA ARG A 366 -18.53 -0.43 -2.70
C ARG A 366 -18.67 -1.86 -3.28
N THR A 367 -17.67 -2.35 -4.00
CA THR A 367 -17.75 -3.68 -4.61
C THR A 367 -17.58 -4.79 -3.56
N PRO A 368 -18.16 -5.97 -3.77
CA PRO A 368 -17.92 -7.13 -2.89
C PRO A 368 -16.42 -7.47 -2.77
N GLN A 369 -15.67 -7.35 -3.87
CA GLN A 369 -14.22 -7.59 -3.87
C GLN A 369 -13.47 -6.60 -2.99
N ARG A 370 -13.88 -5.33 -2.97
CA ARG A 370 -13.25 -4.34 -2.09
C ARG A 370 -13.55 -4.62 -0.62
N ARG A 371 -14.79 -4.98 -0.29
CA ARG A 371 -15.15 -5.37 1.09
C ARG A 371 -14.34 -6.57 1.57
N ALA A 372 -14.24 -7.62 0.74
CA ALA A 372 -13.46 -8.81 1.07
C ALA A 372 -11.96 -8.49 1.29
N TRP A 373 -11.39 -7.58 0.49
CA TRP A 373 -10.01 -7.11 0.71
C TRP A 373 -9.84 -6.38 2.05
N LEU A 374 -10.80 -5.54 2.44
CA LEU A 374 -10.78 -4.88 3.75
C LEU A 374 -10.98 -5.87 4.91
N ASP A 375 -11.79 -6.92 4.71
CA ASP A 375 -11.91 -8.02 5.68
C ASP A 375 -10.58 -8.76 5.85
N ALA A 376 -9.88 -9.02 4.75
CA ALA A 376 -8.56 -9.66 4.78
C ALA A 376 -7.51 -8.80 5.51
N LEU A 377 -7.52 -7.49 5.30
CA LEU A 377 -6.63 -6.55 6.02
C LEU A 377 -6.97 -6.48 7.52
N ALA A 378 -8.26 -6.44 7.88
CA ALA A 378 -8.68 -6.49 9.27
C ALA A 378 -8.25 -7.80 9.94
N ALA A 379 -8.45 -8.94 9.25
CA ALA A 379 -8.00 -10.24 9.74
C ALA A 379 -6.47 -10.31 9.90
N TRP A 380 -5.70 -9.74 8.98
CA TRP A 380 -4.24 -9.60 9.13
C TRP A 380 -3.89 -8.79 10.39
N LEU A 381 -4.52 -7.65 10.63
CA LEU A 381 -4.24 -6.82 11.81
C LEU A 381 -4.51 -7.58 13.11
N ASP A 382 -5.58 -8.38 13.15
CA ASP A 382 -6.00 -9.09 14.35
C ASP A 382 -5.19 -10.39 14.57
N THR A 383 -4.77 -11.08 13.50
CA THR A 383 -4.15 -12.42 13.59
C THR A 383 -2.67 -12.47 13.22
N GLN A 384 -2.16 -11.43 12.57
CA GLN A 384 -0.81 -11.38 11.98
C GLN A 384 -0.55 -12.53 10.99
N ARG A 385 -1.60 -12.97 10.28
CA ARG A 385 -1.55 -13.98 9.21
C ARG A 385 -1.89 -13.38 7.85
N VAL A 386 -1.06 -13.62 6.85
CA VAL A 386 -1.21 -13.03 5.50
C VAL A 386 -2.07 -13.87 4.55
N ASP A 387 -2.54 -15.05 4.96
CA ASP A 387 -3.29 -15.99 4.12
C ASP A 387 -4.50 -15.31 3.46
N ALA A 388 -5.30 -14.60 4.26
CA ALA A 388 -6.50 -13.90 3.79
C ALA A 388 -6.19 -12.83 2.73
N LEU A 389 -5.01 -12.17 2.81
CA LEU A 389 -4.61 -11.19 1.80
C LEU A 389 -4.40 -11.87 0.45
N PHE A 390 -3.72 -13.03 0.44
CA PHE A 390 -3.50 -13.78 -0.79
C PHE A 390 -4.77 -14.42 -1.35
N GLU A 391 -5.71 -14.83 -0.50
CA GLU A 391 -7.04 -15.31 -0.90
C GLU A 391 -7.89 -14.24 -1.59
N GLN A 392 -7.59 -12.96 -1.39
CA GLN A 392 -8.29 -11.85 -2.04
C GLN A 392 -7.48 -11.18 -3.16
N ALA A 393 -6.32 -11.77 -3.53
CA ALA A 393 -5.41 -11.25 -4.55
C ALA A 393 -5.27 -12.20 -5.75
N PRO A 394 -6.26 -12.24 -6.67
CA PRO A 394 -6.29 -13.20 -7.79
C PRO A 394 -5.14 -13.07 -8.80
N TYR A 395 -4.45 -11.93 -8.79
CA TYR A 395 -3.28 -11.66 -9.64
C TYR A 395 -1.98 -11.56 -8.84
N GLY A 396 -2.00 -11.99 -7.58
CA GLY A 396 -0.89 -11.89 -6.65
C GLY A 396 -0.68 -10.51 -6.05
N LEU A 397 0.31 -10.45 -5.15
CA LEU A 397 0.74 -9.23 -4.47
C LEU A 397 2.25 -9.04 -4.69
N PRO A 398 2.70 -7.85 -5.10
CA PRO A 398 4.12 -7.57 -5.19
C PRO A 398 4.73 -7.49 -3.78
N ARG A 399 5.98 -7.93 -3.62
CA ARG A 399 6.72 -7.93 -2.36
C ARG A 399 6.74 -6.54 -1.74
N SER A 400 6.99 -5.51 -2.55
CA SER A 400 6.99 -4.11 -2.08
C SER A 400 5.65 -3.70 -1.43
N LEU A 401 4.52 -4.13 -1.98
CA LEU A 401 3.19 -3.85 -1.40
C LEU A 401 2.97 -4.64 -0.12
N ILE A 402 3.37 -5.92 -0.08
CA ILE A 402 3.25 -6.75 1.13
C ILE A 402 4.07 -6.15 2.28
N GLU A 403 5.35 -5.86 2.02
CA GLU A 403 6.26 -5.26 3.01
C GLU A 403 5.75 -3.89 3.49
N HIS A 404 5.13 -3.12 2.61
CA HIS A 404 4.49 -1.86 2.99
C HIS A 404 3.27 -2.10 3.88
N LEU A 405 2.30 -2.91 3.45
CA LEU A 405 1.05 -3.15 4.19
C LEU A 405 1.30 -3.81 5.54
N CYS A 406 2.24 -4.74 5.62
CA CYS A 406 2.58 -5.43 6.86
C CYS A 406 3.57 -4.65 7.72
N GLY A 407 4.26 -3.65 7.18
CA GLY A 407 5.25 -2.85 7.90
C GLY A 407 6.50 -3.63 8.31
N VAL A 408 6.72 -4.83 7.76
CA VAL A 408 7.83 -5.72 8.10
C VAL A 408 8.50 -6.27 6.83
N PRO A 409 9.76 -6.72 6.91
CA PRO A 409 10.41 -7.41 5.81
C PRO A 409 9.69 -8.72 5.45
N MET A 410 9.70 -9.11 4.18
CA MET A 410 9.05 -10.34 3.70
C MET A 410 9.56 -11.59 4.44
N ALA A 411 10.84 -11.61 4.83
CA ALA A 411 11.45 -12.71 5.57
C ALA A 411 10.90 -12.90 7.00
N ALA A 412 10.24 -11.87 7.56
CA ALA A 412 9.60 -11.96 8.87
C ALA A 412 8.15 -12.50 8.80
N LEU A 413 7.60 -12.64 7.59
CA LEU A 413 6.23 -13.10 7.37
C LEU A 413 6.19 -14.61 7.16
N ALA A 414 5.24 -15.27 7.82
CA ALA A 414 4.90 -16.66 7.53
C ALA A 414 4.02 -16.71 6.28
N LEU A 415 4.65 -16.98 5.13
CA LEU A 415 3.94 -17.15 3.87
C LEU A 415 3.22 -18.49 3.82
N PRO A 416 2.06 -18.58 3.15
CA PRO A 416 1.45 -19.87 2.85
C PRO A 416 2.41 -20.72 2.01
N ALA A 417 2.41 -22.04 2.24
CA ALA A 417 3.39 -22.96 1.64
C ALA A 417 3.37 -22.97 0.09
N ASP A 418 2.18 -22.75 -0.50
CA ASP A 418 1.95 -22.91 -1.93
C ASP A 418 2.05 -21.59 -2.71
N MET A 419 3.06 -20.77 -2.41
CA MET A 419 3.30 -19.51 -3.11
C MET A 419 4.30 -19.66 -4.25
N ARG A 420 3.98 -19.06 -5.40
CA ARG A 420 4.87 -18.94 -6.55
C ARG A 420 5.44 -17.54 -6.62
N GLU A 421 6.75 -17.46 -6.83
CA GLU A 421 7.48 -16.21 -7.02
C GLU A 421 7.68 -15.93 -8.51
N ILE A 422 7.36 -14.73 -8.94
CA ILE A 422 7.52 -14.28 -10.33
C ILE A 422 8.41 -13.04 -10.32
N PRO A 423 9.60 -13.10 -10.94
CA PRO A 423 10.50 -11.96 -10.96
C PRO A 423 9.89 -10.80 -11.77
N LEU A 424 9.86 -9.62 -11.16
CA LEU A 424 9.61 -8.35 -11.82
C LEU A 424 10.94 -7.61 -11.97
N GLN A 425 10.95 -6.51 -12.72
CA GLN A 425 12.19 -5.77 -13.03
C GLN A 425 12.96 -5.32 -11.77
N ASN A 426 12.27 -4.87 -10.72
CA ASN A 426 12.84 -4.39 -9.46
C ASN A 426 12.06 -4.91 -8.23
N ASP A 427 11.30 -5.99 -8.39
CA ASP A 427 10.38 -6.50 -7.37
C ASP A 427 10.09 -8.00 -7.64
N VAL A 428 9.33 -8.65 -6.76
CA VAL A 428 8.88 -10.03 -6.93
C VAL A 428 7.38 -10.08 -6.70
N LEU A 429 6.65 -10.69 -7.62
CA LEU A 429 5.21 -10.92 -7.49
C LEU A 429 4.97 -12.30 -6.88
N TYR A 430 4.21 -12.34 -5.79
CA TYR A 430 3.81 -13.56 -5.11
C TYR A 430 2.38 -13.93 -5.49
N VAL A 431 2.17 -15.15 -5.99
CA VAL A 431 0.86 -15.66 -6.41
C VAL A 431 0.58 -17.00 -5.76
N SER A 432 -0.63 -17.21 -5.24
CA SER A 432 -1.01 -18.52 -4.71
C SER A 432 -1.12 -19.57 -5.82
N ALA A 433 -0.76 -20.82 -5.53
CA ALA A 433 -0.92 -21.93 -6.46
C ALA A 433 -2.38 -22.13 -6.88
N ALA A 434 -3.33 -21.85 -5.99
CA ALA A 434 -4.76 -21.91 -6.32
C ALA A 434 -5.11 -20.95 -7.47
N TYR A 435 -4.69 -19.68 -7.38
CA TYR A 435 -4.94 -18.70 -8.44
C TYR A 435 -4.12 -18.96 -9.69
N TRP A 436 -2.89 -19.45 -9.53
CA TRP A 436 -2.10 -19.93 -10.66
C TRP A 436 -2.85 -20.98 -11.48
N ASN A 437 -3.42 -21.99 -10.82
CA ASN A 437 -4.17 -23.07 -11.47
C ASN A 437 -5.44 -22.55 -12.15
N VAL A 438 -6.16 -21.61 -11.52
CA VAL A 438 -7.33 -20.95 -12.13
C VAL A 438 -6.94 -20.18 -13.39
N LEU A 439 -5.82 -19.43 -13.36
CA LEU A 439 -5.34 -18.70 -14.53
C LEU A 439 -4.87 -19.65 -15.64
N ASN A 440 -4.20 -20.75 -15.28
CA ASN A 440 -3.77 -21.77 -16.23
C ASN A 440 -4.95 -22.43 -16.94
N ALA A 441 -6.01 -22.79 -16.20
CA ALA A 441 -7.24 -23.31 -16.77
C ALA A 441 -7.87 -22.29 -17.74
N ARG A 442 -7.98 -21.02 -17.34
CA ARG A 442 -8.48 -19.95 -18.21
C ARG A 442 -7.64 -19.74 -19.47
N LEU A 443 -6.32 -19.88 -19.38
CA LEU A 443 -5.42 -19.81 -20.53
C LEU A 443 -5.75 -20.91 -21.53
N ILE A 444 -5.86 -22.16 -21.07
CA ILE A 444 -6.14 -23.33 -21.90
C ILE A 444 -7.55 -23.22 -22.52
N ASP A 445 -8.55 -22.85 -21.73
CA ASP A 445 -9.93 -22.67 -22.19
C ASP A 445 -10.04 -21.58 -23.26
N ALA A 446 -9.38 -20.44 -23.05
CA ALA A 446 -9.36 -19.35 -24.02
C ALA A 446 -8.67 -19.76 -25.32
N LEU A 447 -7.63 -20.59 -25.25
CA LEU A 447 -6.93 -21.12 -26.41
C LEU A 447 -7.80 -22.12 -27.18
N GLY A 448 -8.47 -23.04 -26.49
CA GLY A 448 -9.42 -23.95 -27.11
C GLY A 448 -10.61 -23.23 -27.76
N ALA A 449 -11.17 -22.21 -27.09
CA ALA A 449 -12.22 -21.37 -27.66
C ALA A 449 -11.74 -20.58 -28.89
N PHE A 450 -10.48 -20.15 -28.90
CA PHE A 450 -9.87 -19.50 -30.07
C PHE A 450 -9.82 -20.46 -31.26
N HIS A 451 -9.28 -21.68 -31.07
CA HIS A 451 -9.18 -22.67 -32.15
C HIS A 451 -10.53 -23.14 -32.66
N ALA A 452 -11.53 -23.26 -31.79
CA ALA A 452 -12.90 -23.58 -32.20
C ALA A 452 -13.49 -22.47 -33.08
N ARG A 453 -13.20 -21.21 -32.78
CA ARG A 453 -13.69 -20.05 -33.54
C ARG A 453 -12.89 -19.79 -34.83
N PHE A 454 -11.59 -20.07 -34.81
CA PHE A 454 -10.66 -19.84 -35.93
C PHE A 454 -9.85 -21.11 -36.23
N PRO A 455 -10.45 -22.18 -36.80
CA PRO A 455 -9.77 -23.46 -37.01
C PRO A 455 -8.61 -23.41 -38.02
N ASP A 456 -8.62 -22.40 -38.90
CA ASP A 456 -7.59 -22.18 -39.92
C ASP A 456 -6.41 -21.35 -39.40
N GLU A 457 -6.50 -20.75 -38.20
CA GLU A 457 -5.41 -20.02 -37.56
C GLU A 457 -4.59 -20.97 -36.65
N GLN A 458 -3.26 -20.80 -36.65
CA GLN A 458 -2.36 -21.56 -35.78
C GLN A 458 -2.64 -21.27 -34.30
N GLY A 459 -2.84 -20.00 -33.96
CA GLY A 459 -3.21 -19.56 -32.62
C GLY A 459 -2.92 -18.08 -32.39
N PRO A 460 -3.30 -17.52 -31.24
CA PRO A 460 -3.03 -16.14 -30.90
C PRO A 460 -1.59 -15.95 -30.39
N ASP A 461 -1.09 -14.71 -30.47
CA ASP A 461 0.12 -14.30 -29.75
C ASP A 461 -0.13 -14.17 -28.23
N VAL A 462 0.96 -14.04 -27.45
CA VAL A 462 0.92 -13.93 -25.98
C VAL A 462 0.04 -12.76 -25.50
N ALA A 463 0.13 -11.58 -26.12
CA ALA A 463 -0.57 -10.38 -25.70
C ALA A 463 -2.07 -10.41 -26.07
N ARG A 464 -2.41 -11.01 -27.21
CA ARG A 464 -3.79 -11.27 -27.65
C ARG A 464 -4.44 -12.29 -26.73
N LEU A 465 -3.75 -13.38 -26.40
CA LEU A 465 -4.28 -14.39 -25.48
C LEU A 465 -4.53 -13.80 -24.09
N ARG A 466 -3.62 -12.94 -23.57
CA ARG A 466 -3.82 -12.23 -22.29
C ARG A 466 -5.11 -11.42 -22.28
N ARG A 467 -5.36 -10.64 -23.33
CA ARG A 467 -6.55 -9.78 -23.43
C ARG A 467 -7.84 -10.59 -23.49
N MET A 468 -7.79 -11.78 -24.09
CA MET A 468 -8.94 -12.68 -24.17
C MET A 468 -9.22 -13.41 -22.86
N ALA A 469 -8.18 -13.91 -22.19
CA ALA A 469 -8.32 -14.78 -21.02
C ALA A 469 -8.30 -14.03 -19.69
N ALA A 470 -7.41 -13.04 -19.54
CA ALA A 470 -7.14 -12.36 -18.28
C ALA A 470 -6.64 -10.91 -18.52
N PRO A 471 -7.52 -9.99 -18.97
CA PRO A 471 -7.11 -8.64 -19.36
C PRO A 471 -6.51 -7.80 -18.21
N LEU A 472 -6.88 -8.12 -16.97
CA LEU A 472 -6.37 -7.46 -15.76
C LEU A 472 -5.08 -8.11 -15.21
N ALA A 473 -4.65 -9.25 -15.73
CA ALA A 473 -3.43 -9.90 -15.26
C ALA A 473 -2.20 -9.06 -15.66
N PRO A 474 -1.25 -8.85 -14.74
CA PRO A 474 0.06 -8.28 -15.05
C PRO A 474 0.76 -9.06 -16.16
N ASP A 475 1.49 -8.34 -17.01
CA ASP A 475 2.19 -8.92 -18.16
C ASP A 475 3.27 -9.94 -17.74
N ALA A 476 4.02 -9.67 -16.66
CA ALA A 476 5.01 -10.59 -16.11
C ALA A 476 4.37 -11.90 -15.60
N LEU A 477 3.24 -11.80 -14.86
CA LEU A 477 2.47 -12.96 -14.42
C LEU A 477 2.02 -13.79 -15.62
N TRP A 478 1.45 -13.13 -16.62
CA TRP A 478 0.93 -13.80 -17.80
C TRP A 478 2.02 -14.51 -18.61
N ARG A 479 3.19 -13.89 -18.79
CA ARG A 479 4.33 -14.52 -19.45
C ARG A 479 4.84 -15.73 -18.69
N ALA A 480 5.02 -15.61 -17.38
CA ALA A 480 5.45 -16.74 -16.55
C ALA A 480 4.46 -17.92 -16.65
N LEU A 481 3.15 -17.63 -16.70
CA LEU A 481 2.10 -18.64 -16.87
C LEU A 481 2.21 -19.35 -18.23
N VAL A 482 2.41 -18.59 -19.31
CA VAL A 482 2.61 -19.14 -20.66
C VAL A 482 3.88 -19.98 -20.72
N ASP A 483 4.99 -19.49 -20.18
CA ASP A 483 6.28 -20.19 -20.22
C ASP A 483 6.23 -21.52 -19.45
N ASP A 484 5.58 -21.54 -18.27
CA ASP A 484 5.33 -22.76 -17.49
C ASP A 484 4.44 -23.75 -18.27
N ALA A 485 3.37 -23.26 -18.91
CA ALA A 485 2.47 -24.09 -19.71
C ALA A 485 3.18 -24.69 -20.95
N VAL A 486 4.08 -23.93 -21.60
CA VAL A 486 4.93 -24.44 -22.69
C VAL A 486 5.91 -25.49 -22.17
N ALA A 487 6.56 -25.24 -21.02
CA ALA A 487 7.50 -26.18 -20.41
C ALA A 487 6.82 -27.50 -20.01
N GLN A 488 5.59 -27.42 -19.49
CA GLN A 488 4.77 -28.59 -19.16
C GLN A 488 4.12 -29.26 -20.38
N LYS A 489 4.31 -28.71 -21.58
CA LYS A 489 3.72 -29.19 -22.85
C LYS A 489 2.20 -29.23 -22.85
N THR A 490 1.54 -28.44 -22.00
CA THR A 490 0.08 -28.26 -22.03
C THR A 490 -0.33 -27.33 -23.16
N ILE A 491 0.55 -26.40 -23.53
CA ILE A 491 0.52 -25.63 -24.77
C ILE A 491 1.83 -25.79 -25.53
N ALA A 492 1.79 -25.53 -26.82
CA ALA A 492 2.95 -25.50 -27.70
C ALA A 492 3.13 -24.11 -28.31
N ARG A 493 4.37 -23.80 -28.68
CA ARG A 493 4.74 -22.52 -29.28
C ARG A 493 5.41 -22.76 -30.63
N SER A 494 4.87 -22.14 -31.66
CA SER A 494 5.42 -22.16 -33.02
C SER A 494 5.66 -20.71 -33.46
N GLY A 495 6.91 -20.26 -33.28
CA GLY A 495 7.28 -18.85 -33.46
C GLY A 495 6.55 -17.93 -32.46
N PRO A 496 5.82 -16.90 -32.91
CA PRO A 496 5.03 -16.03 -32.02
C PRO A 496 3.69 -16.65 -31.57
N TRP A 497 3.27 -17.76 -32.17
CA TRP A 497 1.93 -18.30 -32.00
C TRP A 497 1.89 -19.37 -30.90
N LEU A 498 0.90 -19.25 -30.02
CA LEU A 498 0.60 -20.25 -28.99
C LEU A 498 -0.52 -21.15 -29.49
N HIS A 499 -0.41 -22.46 -29.32
CA HIS A 499 -1.46 -23.39 -29.72
C HIS A 499 -1.56 -24.61 -28.80
N LEU A 500 -2.69 -25.31 -28.84
CA LEU A 500 -2.81 -26.60 -28.16
C LEU A 500 -1.94 -27.63 -28.89
N PRO A 501 -1.29 -28.58 -28.19
CA PRO A 501 -0.48 -29.61 -28.83
C PRO A 501 -1.28 -30.45 -29.84
N THR A 502 -2.58 -30.65 -29.58
CA THR A 502 -3.51 -31.37 -30.45
C THR A 502 -3.89 -30.60 -31.72
N HIS A 503 -3.64 -29.29 -31.77
CA HIS A 503 -3.90 -28.44 -32.94
C HIS A 503 -2.68 -28.33 -33.88
N ALA A 504 -1.64 -29.16 -33.66
CA ALA A 504 -0.49 -29.25 -34.54
C ALA A 504 -0.83 -30.00 -35.84
N VAL A 505 -0.48 -29.43 -36.99
CA VAL A 505 -0.73 -30.04 -38.30
C VAL A 505 0.46 -30.91 -38.70
N THR A 506 0.24 -32.21 -38.83
CA THR A 506 1.19 -33.16 -39.40
C THR A 506 0.96 -33.32 -40.90
N LEU A 507 2.05 -33.37 -41.67
CA LEU A 507 2.06 -33.72 -43.09
C LEU A 507 2.50 -35.17 -43.23
N ASP A 508 1.97 -35.89 -44.21
CA ASP A 508 2.55 -37.18 -44.60
C ASP A 508 3.80 -36.99 -45.49
N ALA A 509 4.57 -38.05 -45.73
CA ALA A 509 5.83 -37.96 -46.48
C ALA A 509 5.67 -37.41 -47.93
N ARG A 510 4.51 -37.66 -48.55
CA ARG A 510 4.21 -37.16 -49.91
C ARG A 510 3.84 -35.69 -49.87
N GLU A 511 3.03 -35.29 -48.88
CA GLU A 511 2.71 -33.90 -48.59
C GLU A 511 3.95 -33.09 -48.21
N GLU A 512 4.89 -33.67 -47.47
CA GLU A 512 6.15 -33.01 -47.07
C GLU A 512 7.04 -32.71 -48.29
N THR A 513 7.10 -33.63 -49.26
CA THR A 513 7.86 -33.45 -50.50
C THR A 513 7.21 -32.36 -51.36
N LEU A 514 5.89 -32.40 -51.50
CA LEU A 514 5.13 -31.38 -52.24
C LEU A 514 5.20 -30.01 -51.55
N ALA A 515 5.17 -29.98 -50.21
CA ALA A 515 5.30 -28.78 -49.41
C ALA A 515 6.61 -28.05 -49.68
N HIS A 516 7.75 -28.77 -49.68
CA HIS A 516 9.04 -28.18 -50.00
C HIS A 516 9.06 -27.53 -51.39
N ALA A 517 8.51 -28.21 -52.40
CA ALA A 517 8.44 -27.68 -53.76
C ALA A 517 7.53 -26.44 -53.85
N VAL A 518 6.38 -26.47 -53.17
CA VAL A 518 5.41 -25.36 -53.15
C VAL A 518 5.95 -24.15 -52.41
N LEU A 519 6.59 -24.34 -51.24
CA LEU A 519 7.22 -23.25 -50.48
C LEU A 519 8.34 -22.57 -51.29
N ALA A 520 9.13 -23.34 -52.04
CA ALA A 520 10.12 -22.79 -52.95
C ALA A 520 9.48 -21.93 -54.06
N SER A 521 8.35 -22.36 -54.64
CA SER A 521 7.60 -21.55 -55.62
C SER A 521 7.03 -20.27 -55.01
N LEU A 522 6.56 -20.32 -53.76
CA LEU A 522 6.08 -19.13 -53.05
C LEU A 522 7.22 -18.12 -52.82
N GLN A 523 8.40 -18.60 -52.41
CA GLN A 523 9.59 -17.75 -52.21
C GLN A 523 10.07 -17.11 -53.51
N GLN A 524 10.06 -17.85 -54.63
CA GLN A 524 10.43 -17.32 -55.95
C GLN A 524 9.54 -16.16 -56.38
N GLY A 525 8.26 -16.17 -55.99
CA GLY A 525 7.31 -15.08 -56.27
C GLY A 525 7.59 -13.78 -55.50
N ARG A 526 8.48 -13.79 -54.50
CA ARG A 526 8.72 -12.67 -53.57
C ARG A 526 7.39 -12.03 -53.13
N PHE A 527 7.14 -10.77 -53.50
CA PHE A 527 5.95 -10.03 -53.07
C PHE A 527 4.69 -10.31 -53.89
N ASP A 528 4.75 -11.01 -55.02
CA ASP A 528 3.56 -11.41 -55.80
C ASP A 528 3.57 -12.92 -56.12
N PRO A 529 3.35 -13.77 -55.10
CA PRO A 529 3.35 -15.22 -55.27
C PRO A 529 2.17 -15.71 -56.14
N PRO A 530 2.34 -16.86 -56.81
CA PRO A 530 1.28 -17.47 -57.62
C PRO A 530 0.04 -17.85 -56.79
N TRP A 531 -1.13 -17.82 -57.43
CA TRP A 531 -2.38 -18.27 -56.82
C TRP A 531 -2.41 -19.80 -56.68
N VAL A 532 -3.29 -20.31 -55.81
CA VAL A 532 -3.49 -21.76 -55.62
C VAL A 532 -3.67 -22.52 -56.94
N ARG A 533 -4.48 -21.98 -57.87
CA ARG A 533 -4.73 -22.58 -59.19
C ARG A 533 -3.46 -22.70 -60.05
N ASP A 534 -2.55 -21.74 -59.90
CA ASP A 534 -1.33 -21.66 -60.70
C ASP A 534 -0.29 -22.62 -60.11
N LEU A 535 -0.17 -22.67 -58.78
CA LEU A 535 0.62 -23.67 -58.06
C LEU A 535 0.15 -25.09 -58.37
N ALA A 536 -1.16 -25.34 -58.35
CA ALA A 536 -1.75 -26.65 -58.67
C ALA A 536 -1.34 -27.12 -60.08
N ARG A 537 -1.42 -26.20 -61.06
CA ARG A 537 -1.02 -26.46 -62.44
C ARG A 537 0.48 -26.73 -62.58
N THR A 538 1.32 -25.91 -61.96
CA THR A 538 2.79 -26.02 -62.03
C THR A 538 3.29 -27.32 -61.40
N HIS A 539 2.68 -27.74 -60.28
CA HIS A 539 3.10 -28.94 -59.55
C HIS A 539 2.34 -30.21 -59.94
N GLY A 540 1.41 -30.13 -60.90
CA GLY A 540 0.68 -31.29 -61.43
C GLY A 540 -0.29 -31.93 -60.42
N VAL A 541 -0.94 -31.12 -59.58
CA VAL A 541 -1.84 -31.58 -58.50
C VAL A 541 -3.23 -30.97 -58.68
N ALA A 542 -4.27 -31.66 -58.22
CA ALA A 542 -5.63 -31.10 -58.22
C ALA A 542 -5.70 -29.82 -57.36
N GLU A 543 -6.49 -28.84 -57.79
CA GLU A 543 -6.59 -27.54 -57.10
C GLU A 543 -7.07 -27.69 -55.65
N GLU A 544 -8.01 -28.62 -55.40
CA GLU A 544 -8.50 -28.87 -54.04
C GLU A 544 -7.43 -29.46 -53.12
N ASP A 545 -6.58 -30.36 -53.64
CA ASP A 545 -5.49 -30.96 -52.87
C ASP A 545 -4.40 -29.92 -52.59
N MET A 546 -4.06 -29.08 -53.57
CA MET A 546 -3.15 -27.95 -53.38
C MET A 546 -3.69 -26.96 -52.34
N ARG A 547 -4.98 -26.62 -52.40
CA ARG A 547 -5.65 -25.77 -51.41
C ARG A 547 -5.58 -26.40 -50.02
N ARG A 548 -5.82 -27.71 -49.91
CA ARG A 548 -5.75 -28.45 -48.65
C ARG A 548 -4.33 -28.43 -48.07
N LEU A 549 -3.32 -28.68 -48.89
CA LEU A 549 -1.91 -28.61 -48.50
C LEU A 549 -1.51 -27.20 -48.04
N LEU A 550 -1.83 -26.16 -48.82
CA LEU A 550 -1.50 -24.78 -48.45
C LEU A 550 -2.20 -24.34 -47.16
N LYS A 551 -3.44 -24.79 -46.92
CA LYS A 551 -4.10 -24.60 -45.62
C LYS A 551 -3.38 -25.34 -44.49
N LYS A 552 -2.90 -26.56 -44.72
CA LYS A 552 -2.08 -27.30 -43.75
C LYS A 552 -0.77 -26.56 -43.45
N LEU A 553 -0.08 -26.07 -44.47
CA LEU A 553 1.14 -25.26 -44.34
C LEU A 553 0.88 -23.95 -43.59
N ALA A 554 -0.27 -23.31 -43.85
CA ALA A 554 -0.67 -22.12 -43.13
C ALA A 554 -0.91 -22.38 -41.63
N ARG A 555 -1.53 -23.51 -41.29
CA ARG A 555 -1.72 -23.95 -39.91
C ARG A 555 -0.42 -24.37 -39.22
N ARG A 556 0.55 -24.93 -39.97
CA ARG A 556 1.91 -25.26 -39.50
C ARG A 556 2.76 -24.00 -39.29
N GLY A 557 2.41 -22.88 -39.94
CA GLY A 557 3.11 -21.60 -39.85
C GLY A 557 4.19 -21.39 -40.90
N ASP A 558 4.29 -22.30 -41.88
CA ASP A 558 5.26 -22.19 -42.99
C ASP A 558 4.78 -21.22 -44.08
N ALA A 559 3.46 -21.00 -44.15
CA ALA A 559 2.83 -20.05 -45.06
C ALA A 559 1.79 -19.18 -44.32
N HIS A 560 1.41 -18.05 -44.91
CA HIS A 560 0.35 -17.19 -44.42
C HIS A 560 -0.71 -16.97 -45.50
N GLN A 561 -1.96 -17.23 -45.16
CA GLN A 561 -3.08 -16.92 -46.03
C GLN A 561 -3.46 -15.43 -45.91
N VAL A 562 -3.10 -14.65 -46.93
CA VAL A 562 -3.43 -13.22 -46.98
C VAL A 562 -4.90 -13.04 -47.36
N VAL A 563 -5.31 -13.67 -48.46
CA VAL A 563 -6.72 -13.76 -48.91
C VAL A 563 -7.06 -15.17 -49.39
N ARG A 564 -8.33 -15.43 -49.70
CA ARG A 564 -8.77 -16.71 -50.25
C ARG A 564 -7.93 -17.05 -51.48
N ASP A 565 -7.35 -18.25 -51.50
CA ASP A 565 -6.51 -18.80 -52.56
C ASP A 565 -5.19 -18.05 -52.86
N LEU A 566 -4.72 -17.22 -51.92
CA LEU A 566 -3.42 -16.56 -52.00
C LEU A 566 -2.63 -16.73 -50.71
N PHE A 567 -1.47 -17.37 -50.82
CA PHE A 567 -0.58 -17.71 -49.72
C PHE A 567 0.79 -17.09 -49.95
N TYR A 568 1.45 -16.71 -48.87
CA TYR A 568 2.81 -16.20 -48.87
C TYR A 568 3.68 -17.08 -47.99
N ASP A 569 4.94 -17.24 -48.36
CA ASP A 569 5.94 -17.87 -47.50
C ASP A 569 6.20 -17.02 -46.24
N ARG A 570 6.58 -17.68 -45.16
CA ARG A 570 6.91 -17.05 -43.86
C ARG A 570 7.99 -15.98 -43.96
N ALA A 571 9.10 -16.25 -44.67
CA ALA A 571 10.21 -15.30 -44.76
C ALA A 571 9.80 -14.02 -45.53
N THR A 572 8.97 -14.20 -46.56
CA THR A 572 8.42 -13.13 -47.38
C THR A 572 7.51 -12.21 -46.57
N ILE A 573 6.62 -12.77 -45.74
CA ILE A 573 5.77 -11.97 -44.85
C ILE A 573 6.59 -11.23 -43.80
N GLY A 574 7.66 -11.83 -43.27
CA GLY A 574 8.60 -11.15 -42.38
C GLY A 574 9.23 -9.91 -43.04
N ALA A 575 9.69 -10.04 -44.28
CA ALA A 575 10.21 -8.93 -45.06
C ALA A 575 9.16 -7.83 -45.31
N LEU A 576 7.91 -8.21 -45.61
CA LEU A 576 6.80 -7.25 -45.77
C LEU A 576 6.45 -6.55 -44.45
N ALA A 577 6.48 -7.26 -43.32
CA ALA A 577 6.23 -6.69 -42.00
C ALA A 577 7.33 -5.68 -41.59
N ARG A 578 8.59 -5.93 -41.95
CA ARG A 578 9.70 -4.97 -41.81
C ARG A 578 9.49 -3.73 -42.66
N LEU A 579 9.12 -3.90 -43.92
CA LEU A 579 8.79 -2.76 -44.80
C LEU A 579 7.64 -1.92 -44.23
N VAL A 580 6.58 -2.56 -43.70
CA VAL A 580 5.50 -1.84 -43.01
C VAL A 580 6.05 -1.04 -41.83
N ALA A 581 6.95 -1.62 -41.03
CA ALA A 581 7.55 -0.94 -39.89
C ALA A 581 8.39 0.28 -40.28
N GLU A 582 9.28 0.10 -41.25
CA GLU A 582 10.16 1.15 -41.79
C GLU A 582 9.35 2.31 -42.37
N GLN A 583 8.33 2.01 -43.18
CA GLN A 583 7.51 3.04 -43.82
C GLN A 583 6.60 3.76 -42.82
N ALA A 584 6.01 3.06 -41.86
CA ALA A 584 5.23 3.71 -40.80
C ALA A 584 6.10 4.60 -39.91
N ALA A 585 7.35 4.20 -39.61
CA ALA A 585 8.30 5.03 -38.88
C ALA A 585 8.67 6.30 -39.67
N ALA A 586 8.90 6.19 -40.98
CA ALA A 586 9.18 7.32 -41.85
C ALA A 586 8.02 8.34 -41.95
N GLN A 587 6.77 7.91 -41.69
CA GLN A 587 5.57 8.75 -41.80
C GLN A 587 4.92 9.11 -40.45
N GLY A 588 5.68 9.06 -39.35
CA GLY A 588 5.20 9.52 -38.05
C GLY A 588 4.22 8.55 -37.35
N GLY A 589 4.31 7.25 -37.64
CA GLY A 589 3.64 6.18 -36.90
C GLY A 589 2.47 5.48 -37.61
N GLY A 590 2.14 5.90 -38.84
CA GLY A 590 1.06 5.30 -39.64
C GLY A 590 1.46 5.10 -41.10
N LEU A 591 0.89 4.08 -41.75
CA LEU A 591 1.17 3.74 -43.15
C LEU A 591 -0.09 3.85 -44.01
N GLY A 592 0.00 4.63 -45.08
CA GLY A 592 -1.04 4.69 -46.12
C GLY A 592 -0.83 3.66 -47.24
N ALA A 593 -1.92 3.21 -47.87
CA ALA A 593 -1.88 2.18 -48.92
C ALA A 593 -1.05 2.54 -50.16
N ALA A 594 -0.96 3.83 -50.51
CA ALA A 594 -0.16 4.30 -51.66
C ALA A 594 1.34 4.12 -51.42
N HIS A 595 1.84 4.49 -50.25
CA HIS A 595 3.26 4.35 -49.91
C HIS A 595 3.68 2.89 -49.80
N PHE A 596 2.82 2.04 -49.23
CA PHE A 596 3.09 0.60 -49.19
C PHE A 596 3.14 -0.03 -50.58
N ARG A 597 2.25 0.40 -51.49
CA ARG A 597 2.27 -0.01 -52.90
C ARG A 597 3.59 0.35 -53.58
N ASP A 598 4.03 1.60 -53.41
CA ASP A 598 5.23 2.11 -54.06
C ASP A 598 6.51 1.44 -53.50
N ALA A 599 6.55 1.15 -52.19
CA ALA A 599 7.66 0.46 -51.56
C ALA A 599 7.76 -1.04 -51.93
N THR A 600 6.64 -1.68 -52.28
CA THR A 600 6.60 -3.12 -52.63
C THR A 600 6.58 -3.38 -54.13
N GLY A 601 6.32 -2.37 -54.96
CA GLY A 601 6.14 -2.52 -56.41
C GLY A 601 4.86 -3.28 -56.80
N LEU A 602 3.95 -3.51 -55.84
CA LEU A 602 2.73 -4.27 -56.05
C LEU A 602 1.61 -3.41 -56.65
N GLY A 603 0.58 -4.05 -57.22
CA GLY A 603 -0.66 -3.35 -57.59
C GLY A 603 -1.46 -2.88 -56.37
N ARG A 604 -2.25 -1.80 -56.50
CA ARG A 604 -3.09 -1.22 -55.42
C ARG A 604 -3.94 -2.27 -54.70
N LYS A 605 -4.56 -3.18 -55.44
CA LYS A 605 -5.40 -4.26 -54.88
C LYS A 605 -4.61 -5.17 -53.95
N ARG A 606 -3.39 -5.55 -54.33
CA ARG A 606 -2.52 -6.47 -53.56
C ARG A 606 -2.00 -5.80 -52.29
N ALA A 607 -1.57 -4.54 -52.40
CA ALA A 607 -1.13 -3.73 -51.27
C ALA A 607 -2.21 -3.63 -50.18
N ILE A 608 -3.46 -3.37 -50.56
CA ILE A 608 -4.60 -3.30 -49.61
C ILE A 608 -4.82 -4.65 -48.93
N GLN A 609 -4.84 -5.76 -49.68
CA GLN A 609 -5.04 -7.10 -49.12
C GLN A 609 -3.99 -7.48 -48.07
N LEU A 610 -2.73 -7.07 -48.27
CA LEU A 610 -1.66 -7.29 -47.30
C LEU A 610 -1.82 -6.44 -46.04
N LEU A 611 -2.23 -5.17 -46.19
CA LEU A 611 -2.49 -4.30 -45.04
C LEU A 611 -3.70 -4.79 -44.22
N GLU A 612 -4.78 -5.22 -44.89
CA GLU A 612 -5.93 -5.86 -44.23
C GLU A 612 -5.53 -7.15 -43.51
N PHE A 613 -4.59 -7.92 -44.06
CA PHE A 613 -4.03 -9.08 -43.37
C PHE A 613 -3.28 -8.67 -42.10
N PHE A 614 -2.42 -7.65 -42.16
CA PHE A 614 -1.69 -7.16 -40.99
C PHE A 614 -2.62 -6.59 -39.91
N ASP A 615 -3.75 -6.00 -40.30
CA ASP A 615 -4.78 -5.58 -39.36
C ASP A 615 -5.48 -6.78 -38.72
N ARG A 616 -5.83 -7.80 -39.52
CA ARG A 616 -6.51 -9.02 -39.05
C ARG A 616 -5.67 -9.80 -38.04
N VAL A 617 -4.37 -9.94 -38.29
CA VAL A 617 -3.44 -10.61 -37.37
C VAL A 617 -3.04 -9.73 -36.19
N GLY A 618 -3.46 -8.46 -36.18
CA GLY A 618 -3.22 -7.53 -35.09
C GLY A 618 -1.78 -7.03 -35.04
N TYR A 619 -1.08 -6.98 -36.17
CA TYR A 619 0.21 -6.29 -36.29
C TYR A 619 0.01 -4.78 -36.47
N THR A 620 -0.93 -4.41 -37.34
CA THR A 620 -1.38 -3.03 -37.54
C THR A 620 -2.83 -2.85 -37.08
N ARG A 621 -3.30 -1.61 -37.05
CA ARG A 621 -4.71 -1.26 -36.85
C ARG A 621 -5.10 -0.14 -37.80
N PHE A 622 -6.11 -0.39 -38.64
CA PHE A 622 -6.71 0.65 -39.46
C PHE A 622 -7.41 1.71 -38.61
N HIS A 623 -7.02 2.97 -38.78
CA HIS A 623 -7.62 4.14 -38.13
C HIS A 623 -7.44 5.40 -38.99
N ARG A 624 -8.54 6.07 -39.35
CA ARG A 624 -8.54 7.33 -40.12
C ARG A 624 -7.65 7.26 -41.39
N ASP A 625 -7.92 6.26 -42.22
CA ASP A 625 -7.24 6.00 -43.50
C ASP A 625 -5.75 5.63 -43.41
N LEU A 626 -5.26 5.34 -42.20
CA LEU A 626 -3.89 4.89 -41.95
C LEU A 626 -3.87 3.56 -41.19
N HIS A 627 -2.87 2.73 -41.48
CA HIS A 627 -2.57 1.53 -40.70
C HIS A 627 -1.52 1.87 -39.65
N LEU A 628 -1.92 1.90 -38.38
CA LEU A 628 -1.04 2.25 -37.25
C LEU A 628 -0.36 0.99 -36.72
N LEU A 629 0.94 1.08 -36.45
CA LEU A 629 1.66 0.02 -35.74
C LEU A 629 1.20 -0.06 -34.28
N ARG A 630 1.09 -1.27 -33.78
CA ARG A 630 0.73 -1.53 -32.40
C ARG A 630 1.96 -1.58 -31.52
N THR A 631 1.99 -0.78 -30.46
CA THR A 631 3.12 -0.72 -29.50
C THR A 631 3.26 -1.99 -28.66
N ASP A 632 2.19 -2.78 -28.55
CA ASP A 632 2.11 -4.04 -27.80
C ASP A 632 2.43 -5.29 -28.64
N SER A 633 2.70 -5.13 -29.95
CA SER A 633 2.92 -6.23 -30.89
C SER A 633 4.25 -6.04 -31.63
N ARG A 634 5.07 -7.09 -31.68
CA ARG A 634 6.27 -7.14 -32.52
C ARG A 634 6.15 -8.31 -33.49
N TRP A 635 6.51 -8.10 -34.75
CA TRP A 635 6.66 -9.20 -35.69
C TRP A 635 7.93 -9.96 -35.32
N HIS A 636 7.79 -11.10 -34.67
CA HIS A 636 8.93 -11.94 -34.33
C HIS A 636 9.36 -12.73 -35.57
N GLU A 637 10.43 -12.28 -36.22
CA GLU A 637 11.24 -13.11 -37.12
C GLU A 637 12.05 -14.11 -36.28
N SER A 638 11.42 -15.15 -35.72
CA SER A 638 12.22 -16.21 -35.11
C SER A 638 12.86 -17.07 -36.20
N VAL A 639 14.19 -17.20 -36.11
CA VAL A 639 15.03 -18.24 -36.71
C VAL A 639 14.42 -19.63 -36.51
#